data_AF-A0A955Z0G2-F1
#
_entry.id   AF-A0A955Z0G2-F1
#
_cell.length_a   1.000
_cell.length_b   1.000
_cell.length_c   1.000
_cell.angle_alpha   90.00
_cell.angle_beta   90.00
_cell.angle_gamma   90.00
#
_symmetry.space_group_name_H-M   'P 1'
#
loop_
_entity.id
_entity.type
_entity.pdbx_description
1 polymer ?
#
loop_
_entity_poly.entity_id
_entity_poly.type
_entity_poly.pdbx_seq_one_letter_code
_entity_poly.pdbx_strand_id
1 'polypeptide(L)'
;RLLTRGQLEELTADLVERTSQICGMTLDEAGLEKSEIEDVILVGGMTRMPLVQRAVTEFFEREPSKGVHPDEVVALGASIQGAALLDDEQDMVLLDVTPHTLGIMIHGGYFEELIPQNSAVPTSRSKIFTTVREDQTAVKILVLQGESQEADKNDLLGEFVLTGLRRGAAGSVEVEVAFEINADGIVSVSATDLETGKEQSITVTASSGLTPDELNAMVEDAKDFAVSRRADEATEGVRQEAETLIADIEKLFPDVEAVVAGSDFGRDAIEKAKSVVGRTRSAMEANDMKMLEEQLEALARTHRMFRGVVGRTD
;
A
#
# COMPACT_ATOMS: atom_id res chain seq x y z
N ARG A 1 -7.84 -29.43 -19.96
CA ARG A 1 -8.06 -28.44 -21.03
C ARG A 1 -6.73 -27.75 -21.28
N LEU A 2 -6.27 -27.68 -22.53
CA LEU A 2 -5.06 -26.94 -22.92
C LEU A 2 -5.51 -25.53 -23.32
N LEU A 3 -4.95 -24.49 -22.71
CA LEU A 3 -5.13 -23.11 -23.14
C LEU A 3 -3.88 -22.70 -23.93
N THR A 4 -4.06 -22.39 -25.20
CA THR A 4 -2.97 -21.90 -26.05
C THR A 4 -2.77 -20.39 -25.85
N ARG A 5 -1.58 -19.88 -26.20
CA ARG A 5 -1.33 -18.44 -26.21
C ARG A 5 -2.34 -17.69 -27.06
N GLY A 6 -2.62 -18.18 -28.28
CA GLY A 6 -3.57 -17.54 -29.19
C GLY A 6 -4.97 -17.41 -28.60
N GLN A 7 -5.43 -18.42 -27.84
CA GLN A 7 -6.72 -18.34 -27.14
C GLN A 7 -6.71 -17.31 -26.01
N LEU A 8 -5.61 -17.19 -25.24
CA LEU A 8 -5.52 -16.14 -24.22
C LEU A 8 -5.48 -14.74 -24.86
N GLU A 9 -4.73 -14.59 -25.96
CA GLU A 9 -4.67 -13.33 -26.72
C GLU A 9 -6.06 -12.95 -27.26
N GLU A 10 -6.82 -13.90 -27.82
CA GLU A 10 -8.20 -13.67 -28.28
C GLU A 10 -9.15 -13.26 -27.14
N LEU A 11 -9.03 -13.92 -25.97
CA LEU A 11 -9.85 -13.62 -24.79
C LEU A 11 -9.55 -12.27 -24.12
N THR A 12 -8.43 -11.63 -24.46
CA THR A 12 -7.96 -10.39 -23.83
C THR A 12 -7.71 -9.26 -24.83
N ALA A 13 -8.03 -9.49 -26.11
CA ALA A 13 -7.76 -8.55 -27.20
C ALA A 13 -8.46 -7.20 -26.95
N ASP A 14 -9.70 -7.23 -26.46
CA ASP A 14 -10.48 -6.04 -26.12
C ASP A 14 -9.82 -5.21 -25.02
N LEU A 15 -9.21 -5.86 -24.02
CA LEU A 15 -8.52 -5.18 -22.93
C LEU A 15 -7.24 -4.48 -23.41
N VAL A 16 -6.46 -5.13 -24.29
CA VAL A 16 -5.24 -4.54 -24.86
C VAL A 16 -5.55 -3.43 -25.87
N GLU A 17 -6.63 -3.56 -26.64
CA GLU A 17 -7.11 -2.49 -27.51
C GLU A 17 -7.51 -1.25 -26.71
N ARG A 18 -8.24 -1.44 -25.61
CA ARG A 18 -8.61 -0.34 -24.70
C ARG A 18 -7.40 0.42 -24.15
N THR A 19 -6.30 -0.25 -23.81
CA THR A 19 -5.10 0.46 -23.34
C THR A 19 -4.48 1.31 -24.45
N SER A 20 -4.49 0.83 -25.70
CA SER A 20 -3.98 1.57 -26.86
C SER A 20 -4.83 2.80 -27.18
N GLN A 21 -6.16 2.69 -27.01
CA GLN A 21 -7.08 3.84 -27.16
C GLN A 21 -6.80 4.93 -26.12
N ILE A 22 -6.56 4.54 -24.85
CA ILE A 22 -6.20 5.48 -23.79
C ILE A 22 -4.89 6.19 -24.12
N CYS A 23 -3.86 5.48 -24.60
CA CYS A 23 -2.62 6.13 -25.06
C CYS A 23 -2.87 7.18 -26.15
N GLY A 24 -3.81 6.93 -27.07
CA GLY A 24 -4.22 7.92 -28.09
C GLY A 24 -4.86 9.15 -27.48
N MET A 25 -5.84 8.96 -26.57
CA MET A 25 -6.49 10.07 -25.86
C MET A 25 -5.48 10.91 -25.08
N THR A 26 -4.51 10.28 -24.42
CA THR A 26 -3.45 10.99 -23.68
C THR A 26 -2.56 11.83 -24.60
N LEU A 27 -2.21 11.33 -25.79
CA LEU A 27 -1.44 12.09 -26.77
C LEU A 27 -2.23 13.29 -27.30
N ASP A 28 -3.52 13.09 -27.60
CA ASP A 28 -4.43 14.14 -28.06
C ASP A 28 -4.56 15.25 -26.99
N GLU A 29 -4.72 14.88 -25.72
CA GLU A 29 -4.78 15.82 -24.59
C GLU A 29 -3.46 16.57 -24.36
N ALA A 30 -2.32 15.90 -24.55
CA ALA A 30 -1.00 16.51 -24.49
C ALA A 30 -0.70 17.40 -25.71
N GLY A 31 -1.48 17.28 -26.79
CA GLY A 31 -1.22 17.94 -28.06
C GLY A 31 0.06 17.44 -28.73
N LEU A 32 0.40 16.17 -28.54
CA LEU A 32 1.62 15.53 -29.04
C LEU A 32 1.32 14.48 -30.10
N GLU A 33 2.11 14.47 -31.15
CA GLU A 33 2.12 13.40 -32.13
C GLU A 33 2.97 12.21 -31.65
N LYS A 34 2.63 11.00 -32.09
CA LYS A 34 3.40 9.78 -31.76
C LYS A 34 4.89 9.91 -32.09
N SER A 35 5.21 10.63 -33.16
CA SER A 35 6.60 10.87 -33.60
C SER A 35 7.42 11.73 -32.64
N GLU A 36 6.77 12.49 -31.76
CA GLU A 36 7.42 13.33 -30.74
C GLU A 36 7.81 12.51 -29.50
N ILE A 37 7.37 11.24 -29.41
CA ILE A 37 7.74 10.34 -28.32
C ILE A 37 9.13 9.76 -28.56
N GLU A 38 10.06 10.13 -27.68
CA GLU A 38 11.45 9.69 -27.72
C GLU A 38 11.67 8.30 -27.11
N ASP A 39 10.96 7.96 -26.04
CA ASP A 39 11.12 6.69 -25.35
C ASP A 39 9.76 6.16 -24.88
N VAL A 40 9.60 4.84 -24.96
CA VAL A 40 8.43 4.12 -24.44
C VAL A 40 8.90 3.22 -23.31
N ILE A 41 8.36 3.40 -22.11
CA ILE A 41 8.76 2.64 -20.93
C ILE A 41 7.61 1.74 -20.49
N LEU A 42 7.87 0.44 -20.35
CA LEU A 42 6.89 -0.53 -19.85
C LEU A 42 7.08 -0.74 -18.35
N VAL A 43 6.00 -0.53 -17.59
CA VAL A 43 5.98 -0.68 -16.13
C VAL A 43 4.85 -1.65 -15.72
N GLY A 44 5.14 -2.54 -14.77
CA GLY A 44 4.20 -3.53 -14.24
C GLY A 44 4.24 -4.89 -14.94
N GLY A 45 4.00 -5.96 -14.18
CA GLY A 45 4.17 -7.34 -14.63
C GLY A 45 3.34 -7.76 -15.84
N MET A 46 2.15 -7.17 -16.05
CA MET A 46 1.29 -7.47 -17.20
C MET A 46 1.89 -7.02 -18.54
N THR A 47 2.82 -6.06 -18.52
CA THR A 47 3.56 -5.64 -19.73
C THR A 47 4.51 -6.70 -20.27
N ARG A 48 4.72 -7.81 -19.53
CA ARG A 48 5.48 -8.97 -20.00
C ARG A 48 4.71 -9.83 -21.00
N MET A 49 3.40 -9.62 -21.15
CA MET A 49 2.58 -10.33 -22.13
C MET A 49 3.01 -9.95 -23.57
N PRO A 50 3.34 -10.91 -24.45
CA PRO A 50 3.78 -10.60 -25.81
C PRO A 50 2.79 -9.77 -26.62
N LEU A 51 1.48 -9.97 -26.44
CA LEU A 51 0.45 -9.17 -27.10
C LEU A 51 0.52 -7.69 -26.71
N VAL A 52 0.74 -7.38 -25.43
CA VAL A 52 0.85 -6.01 -24.93
C VAL A 52 2.09 -5.34 -25.53
N GLN A 53 3.24 -6.02 -25.52
CA GLN A 53 4.47 -5.47 -26.10
C GLN A 53 4.33 -5.20 -27.60
N ARG A 54 3.70 -6.12 -28.35
CA ARG A 54 3.42 -5.92 -29.77
C ARG A 54 2.48 -4.74 -30.00
N ALA A 55 1.36 -4.68 -29.27
CA ALA A 55 0.39 -3.59 -29.41
C ALA A 55 1.01 -2.22 -29.12
N VAL A 56 1.83 -2.10 -28.06
CA VAL A 56 2.56 -0.87 -27.73
C VAL A 56 3.56 -0.51 -28.84
N THR A 57 4.33 -1.49 -29.34
CA THR A 57 5.31 -1.28 -30.42
C THR A 57 4.63 -0.85 -31.71
N GLU A 58 3.51 -1.47 -32.07
CA GLU A 58 2.70 -1.11 -33.23
C GLU A 58 2.06 0.27 -33.07
N PHE A 59 1.59 0.61 -31.86
CA PHE A 59 0.93 1.89 -31.60
C PHE A 59 1.91 3.07 -31.64
N PHE A 60 3.07 2.96 -30.98
CA PHE A 60 4.07 4.04 -30.91
C PHE A 60 5.13 3.97 -32.02
N GLU A 61 5.10 2.92 -32.85
CA GLU A 61 6.09 2.66 -33.92
C GLU A 61 7.54 2.64 -33.39
N ARG A 62 7.71 2.25 -32.12
CA ARG A 62 8.98 2.27 -31.39
C ARG A 62 9.06 1.08 -30.43
N GLU A 63 10.25 0.48 -30.38
CA GLU A 63 10.55 -0.58 -29.41
C GLU A 63 10.63 0.00 -27.98
N PRO A 64 9.91 -0.57 -27.01
CA PRO A 64 9.99 -0.12 -25.63
C PRO A 64 11.39 -0.31 -25.03
N SER A 65 11.80 0.67 -24.22
CA SER A 65 13.05 0.68 -23.50
C SER A 65 13.13 -0.49 -22.52
N LYS A 66 14.32 -1.10 -22.44
CA LYS A 66 14.68 -2.14 -21.47
C LYS A 66 15.60 -1.60 -20.37
N GLY A 67 15.71 -0.28 -20.26
CA GLY A 67 16.61 0.39 -19.31
C GLY A 67 16.17 0.32 -17.85
N VAL A 68 14.89 -0.03 -17.59
CA VAL A 68 14.33 -0.11 -16.24
C VAL A 68 13.68 -1.46 -15.99
N HIS A 69 13.70 -1.92 -14.73
CA HIS A 69 13.02 -3.15 -14.35
C HIS A 69 11.53 -2.86 -14.07
N PRO A 70 10.59 -3.51 -14.77
CA PRO A 70 9.16 -3.15 -14.72
C PRO A 70 8.51 -3.38 -13.37
N ASP A 71 9.08 -4.24 -12.52
CA ASP A 71 8.52 -4.55 -11.20
C ASP A 71 9.11 -3.70 -10.07
N GLU A 72 10.25 -3.02 -10.30
CA GLU A 72 10.99 -2.32 -9.25
C GLU A 72 11.03 -0.79 -9.45
N VAL A 73 10.87 -0.33 -10.69
CA VAL A 73 11.07 1.08 -11.07
C VAL A 73 10.17 2.05 -10.30
N VAL A 74 8.93 1.63 -9.96
CA VAL A 74 8.00 2.46 -9.18
C VAL A 74 8.53 2.66 -7.75
N ALA A 75 8.99 1.59 -7.10
CA ALA A 75 9.55 1.66 -5.75
C ALA A 75 10.86 2.46 -5.73
N LEU A 76 11.68 2.31 -6.76
CA LEU A 76 12.90 3.09 -6.93
C LEU A 76 12.58 4.60 -7.09
N GLY A 77 11.63 4.96 -7.95
CA GLY A 77 11.18 6.34 -8.12
C GLY A 77 10.63 6.94 -6.82
N ALA A 78 9.81 6.18 -6.08
CA ALA A 78 9.31 6.60 -4.77
C ALA A 78 10.44 6.84 -3.75
N SER A 79 11.50 6.02 -3.77
CA SER A 79 12.66 6.21 -2.89
C SER A 79 13.46 7.48 -3.24
N ILE A 80 13.59 7.82 -4.53
CA ILE A 80 14.22 9.05 -4.99
C ILE A 80 13.39 10.26 -4.55
N GLN A 81 12.07 10.21 -4.72
CA GLN A 81 11.17 11.25 -4.23
C GLN A 81 11.28 11.43 -2.71
N GLY A 82 11.31 10.32 -1.94
CA GLY A 82 11.50 10.37 -0.50
C GLY A 82 12.84 10.98 -0.09
N ALA A 83 13.92 10.73 -0.83
CA ALA A 83 15.22 11.35 -0.59
C ALA A 83 15.19 12.86 -0.90
N ALA A 84 14.56 13.27 -1.99
CA ALA A 84 14.41 14.68 -2.36
C ALA A 84 13.59 15.50 -1.34
N LEU A 85 12.66 14.87 -0.62
CA LEU A 85 11.92 15.51 0.47
C LEU A 85 12.77 15.75 1.74
N LEU A 86 13.90 15.07 1.88
CA LEU A 86 14.80 15.19 3.03
C LEU A 86 16.01 16.09 2.75
N ASP A 87 16.37 16.25 1.48
CA ASP A 87 17.60 16.91 1.04
C ASP A 87 17.27 18.04 0.06
N ASP A 88 17.31 19.27 0.56
CA ASP A 88 17.06 20.50 -0.22
C ASP A 88 18.13 20.76 -1.30
N GLU A 89 19.24 20.01 -1.34
CA GLU A 89 20.31 20.16 -2.35
C GLU A 89 20.07 19.31 -3.62
N GLN A 90 18.97 18.55 -3.71
CA GLN A 90 18.64 17.81 -4.93
C GLN A 90 18.05 18.75 -6.00
N ASP A 91 18.75 18.88 -7.13
CA ASP A 91 18.28 19.57 -8.35
C ASP A 91 17.19 18.75 -9.09
N MET A 92 16.09 18.41 -8.40
CA MET A 92 14.94 17.71 -8.99
C MET A 92 13.66 18.49 -8.73
N VAL A 93 13.00 18.93 -9.81
CA VAL A 93 11.67 19.53 -9.75
C VAL A 93 10.69 18.54 -10.35
N LEU A 94 9.75 18.05 -9.54
CA LEU A 94 8.63 17.25 -9.99
C LEU A 94 7.38 18.14 -10.04
N LEU A 95 6.78 18.22 -11.23
CA LEU A 95 5.48 18.86 -11.43
C LEU A 95 4.50 17.80 -11.89
N ASP A 96 3.53 17.47 -11.04
CA ASP A 96 2.49 16.50 -11.35
C ASP A 96 1.19 17.21 -11.74
N VAL A 97 0.16 16.46 -12.10
CA VAL A 97 -1.17 16.98 -12.50
C VAL A 97 -2.31 16.26 -11.80
N THR A 98 -3.47 16.90 -11.69
CA THR A 98 -4.71 16.21 -11.25
C THR A 98 -5.30 15.37 -12.39
N PRO A 99 -5.68 14.09 -12.17
CA PRO A 99 -6.18 13.21 -13.24
C PRO A 99 -7.64 13.45 -13.62
N HIS A 100 -8.40 14.19 -12.80
CA HIS A 100 -9.82 14.46 -13.01
C HIS A 100 -10.12 15.94 -12.82
N THR A 101 -11.14 16.40 -13.53
CA THR A 101 -11.72 17.72 -13.34
C THR A 101 -12.43 17.77 -12.00
N LEU A 102 -12.12 18.79 -11.20
CA LEU A 102 -12.75 19.06 -9.91
C LEU A 102 -13.71 20.24 -10.02
N GLY A 103 -14.84 20.12 -9.35
CA GLY A 103 -15.85 21.15 -9.39
C GLY A 103 -16.98 20.94 -8.39
N ILE A 104 -18.06 21.68 -8.59
CA ILE A 104 -19.25 21.61 -7.73
C ILE A 104 -20.53 21.41 -8.52
N MET A 105 -21.55 20.88 -7.85
CA MET A 105 -22.92 20.92 -8.37
C MET A 105 -23.49 22.33 -8.23
N ILE A 106 -23.98 22.90 -9.33
CA ILE A 106 -24.73 24.16 -9.34
C ILE A 106 -26.23 23.94 -9.52
N HIS A 107 -27.01 25.01 -9.39
CA HIS A 107 -28.45 24.95 -9.61
C HIS A 107 -28.77 24.41 -11.02
N GLY A 108 -29.75 23.52 -11.09
CA GLY A 108 -30.11 22.82 -12.32
C GLY A 108 -29.47 21.44 -12.49
N GLY A 109 -28.63 20.99 -11.55
CA GLY A 109 -28.00 19.68 -11.59
C GLY A 109 -26.78 19.60 -12.53
N TYR A 110 -26.24 20.75 -12.92
CA TYR A 110 -25.06 20.83 -13.77
C TYR A 110 -23.79 20.85 -12.92
N PHE A 111 -22.71 20.32 -13.50
CA PHE A 111 -21.37 20.37 -12.95
C PHE A 111 -20.68 21.64 -13.42
N GLU A 112 -20.22 22.43 -12.46
CA GLU A 112 -19.39 23.59 -12.73
C GLU A 112 -17.93 23.23 -12.44
N GLU A 113 -17.10 23.29 -13.46
CA GLU A 113 -15.66 23.05 -13.37
C GLU A 113 -14.94 24.22 -12.65
N LEU A 114 -14.04 23.88 -11.73
CA LEU A 114 -13.15 24.87 -11.10
C LEU A 114 -11.68 24.58 -11.40
N ILE A 115 -11.27 23.31 -11.35
CA ILE A 115 -9.91 22.88 -11.70
C ILE A 115 -10.03 21.79 -12.78
N PRO A 116 -9.67 22.07 -14.03
CA PRO A 116 -9.70 21.07 -15.11
C PRO A 116 -8.75 19.89 -14.85
N GLN A 117 -9.08 18.72 -15.40
CA GLN A 117 -8.13 17.60 -15.49
C GLN A 117 -6.82 18.04 -16.15
N ASN A 118 -5.73 17.37 -15.81
CA ASN A 118 -4.36 17.67 -16.25
C ASN A 118 -3.83 19.05 -15.80
N SER A 119 -4.51 19.74 -14.86
CA SER A 119 -3.96 20.95 -14.23
C SER A 119 -2.78 20.59 -13.34
N ALA A 120 -1.67 21.30 -13.51
CA ALA A 120 -0.46 21.13 -12.69
C ALA A 120 -0.76 21.35 -11.19
N VAL A 121 -0.19 20.50 -10.33
CA VAL A 121 -0.31 20.58 -8.86
C VAL A 121 1.04 20.92 -8.22
N PRO A 122 1.07 21.70 -7.13
CA PRO A 122 -0.07 22.29 -6.42
C PRO A 122 -0.75 23.44 -7.17
N THR A 123 -2.06 23.61 -6.98
CA THR A 123 -2.84 24.68 -7.63
C THR A 123 -4.06 25.10 -6.82
N SER A 124 -4.53 26.33 -7.05
CA SER A 124 -5.76 26.85 -6.46
C SER A 124 -6.60 27.65 -7.45
N ARG A 125 -7.92 27.56 -7.29
CA ARG A 125 -8.93 28.27 -8.08
C ARG A 125 -10.09 28.64 -7.19
N SER A 126 -10.58 29.87 -7.31
CA SER A 126 -11.82 30.29 -6.66
C SER A 126 -12.82 30.84 -7.66
N LYS A 127 -14.10 30.70 -7.33
CA LYS A 127 -15.20 31.26 -8.11
C LYS A 127 -16.30 31.75 -7.18
N ILE A 128 -16.85 32.91 -7.52
CA ILE A 128 -17.97 33.50 -6.78
C ILE A 128 -19.28 32.95 -7.33
N PHE A 129 -20.11 32.45 -6.43
CA PHE A 129 -21.47 31.99 -6.68
C PHE A 129 -22.46 32.87 -5.93
N THR A 130 -23.72 32.88 -6.38
CA THR A 130 -24.77 33.67 -5.75
C THR A 130 -25.95 32.81 -5.30
N THR A 131 -26.73 33.29 -4.33
CA THR A 131 -27.99 32.63 -3.95
C THR A 131 -28.96 32.53 -5.12
N VAL A 132 -29.73 31.44 -5.18
CA VAL A 132 -30.66 31.16 -6.28
C VAL A 132 -32.13 31.28 -5.88
N ARG A 133 -32.40 31.47 -4.58
CA ARG A 133 -33.75 31.63 -4.01
C ARG A 133 -33.83 32.87 -3.13
N GLU A 134 -35.02 33.47 -3.06
CA GLU A 134 -35.31 34.53 -2.10
C GLU A 134 -35.18 34.00 -0.67
N ASP A 135 -34.66 34.84 0.23
CA ASP A 135 -34.46 34.56 1.65
C ASP A 135 -33.67 33.26 1.94
N GLN A 136 -32.80 32.86 1.01
CA GLN A 136 -31.95 31.68 1.16
C GLN A 136 -30.92 31.89 2.28
N THR A 137 -31.05 31.12 3.38
CA THR A 137 -30.19 31.25 4.57
C THR A 137 -29.04 30.24 4.63
N ALA A 138 -28.95 29.33 3.66
CA ALA A 138 -27.88 28.33 3.57
C ALA A 138 -27.61 27.92 2.12
N VAL A 139 -26.37 27.51 1.85
CA VAL A 139 -25.93 26.93 0.58
C VAL A 139 -25.33 25.56 0.88
N LYS A 140 -25.81 24.53 0.18
CA LYS A 140 -25.23 23.18 0.20
C LYS A 140 -24.27 23.06 -0.97
N ILE A 141 -23.04 22.65 -0.71
CA ILE A 141 -21.98 22.48 -1.70
C ILE A 141 -21.68 20.98 -1.80
N LEU A 142 -21.80 20.44 -3.01
CA LEU A 142 -21.41 19.08 -3.33
C LEU A 142 -20.15 19.17 -4.17
N VAL A 143 -19.05 18.62 -3.65
CA VAL A 143 -17.75 18.57 -4.30
C VAL A 143 -17.69 17.30 -5.13
N LEU A 144 -17.40 17.44 -6.42
CA LEU A 144 -17.46 16.36 -7.39
C LEU A 144 -16.14 16.27 -8.17
N GLN A 145 -15.81 15.06 -8.64
CA GLN A 145 -14.77 14.82 -9.64
C GLN A 145 -15.35 14.08 -10.85
N GLY A 146 -14.95 14.49 -12.06
CA GLY A 146 -15.32 13.82 -13.30
C GLY A 146 -15.55 14.78 -14.47
N GLU A 147 -15.77 14.19 -15.65
CA GLU A 147 -15.80 14.91 -16.94
C GLU A 147 -17.22 15.12 -17.50
N SER A 148 -18.27 14.69 -16.79
CA SER A 148 -19.66 14.89 -17.23
C SER A 148 -20.17 16.30 -16.90
N GLN A 149 -20.94 16.90 -17.81
CA GLN A 149 -21.66 18.15 -17.53
C GLN A 149 -22.85 17.95 -16.58
N GLU A 150 -23.41 16.74 -16.52
CA GLU A 150 -24.44 16.35 -15.55
C GLU A 150 -23.75 15.93 -14.25
N ALA A 151 -24.07 16.62 -13.16
CA ALA A 151 -23.37 16.46 -11.88
C ALA A 151 -23.61 15.11 -11.20
N ASP A 152 -24.74 14.45 -11.47
CA ASP A 152 -25.10 13.14 -10.94
C ASP A 152 -24.37 11.97 -11.63
N LYS A 153 -23.69 12.23 -12.75
CA LYS A 153 -22.82 11.27 -13.45
C LYS A 153 -21.35 11.37 -13.05
N ASN A 154 -21.01 12.31 -12.18
CA ASN A 154 -19.67 12.48 -11.61
C ASN A 154 -19.60 11.87 -10.20
N ASP A 155 -18.39 11.61 -9.72
CA ASP A 155 -18.17 11.02 -8.41
C ASP A 155 -18.24 12.09 -7.31
N LEU A 156 -19.05 11.82 -6.28
CA LEU A 156 -19.14 12.66 -5.09
C LEU A 156 -17.95 12.44 -4.16
N LEU A 157 -17.15 13.48 -4.01
CA LEU A 157 -16.02 13.52 -3.09
C LEU A 157 -16.46 13.88 -1.66
N GLY A 158 -17.46 14.76 -1.54
CA GLY A 158 -17.98 15.17 -0.25
C GLY A 158 -19.00 16.30 -0.36
N GLU A 159 -19.63 16.62 0.76
CA GLU A 159 -20.59 17.73 0.82
C GLU A 159 -20.50 18.45 2.16
N PHE A 160 -20.80 19.74 2.12
CA PHE A 160 -20.90 20.57 3.32
C PHE A 160 -21.91 21.70 3.11
N VAL A 161 -22.36 22.30 4.22
CA VAL A 161 -23.40 23.33 4.19
C VAL A 161 -22.90 24.60 4.86
N LEU A 162 -22.80 25.68 4.09
CA LEU A 162 -22.60 27.02 4.63
C LEU A 162 -23.97 27.55 5.09
N THR A 163 -24.13 27.71 6.40
CA THR A 163 -25.38 28.20 7.03
C THR A 163 -25.23 29.64 7.52
N GLY A 164 -26.34 30.33 7.75
CA GLY A 164 -26.34 31.65 8.38
C GLY A 164 -26.16 32.80 7.40
N LEU A 165 -26.46 32.58 6.12
CA LEU A 165 -26.53 33.65 5.12
C LEU A 165 -27.66 34.60 5.48
N ARG A 166 -27.46 35.90 5.21
CA ARG A 166 -28.51 36.89 5.41
C ARG A 166 -29.68 36.66 4.46
N ARG A 167 -30.87 37.11 4.88
CA ARG A 167 -32.05 37.14 4.03
C ARG A 167 -31.94 38.26 3.00
N GLY A 168 -32.40 38.00 1.78
CA GLY A 168 -32.22 38.88 0.63
C GLY A 168 -32.85 38.32 -0.64
N ALA A 169 -32.85 39.11 -1.70
CA ALA A 169 -33.33 38.65 -3.01
C ALA A 169 -32.41 37.57 -3.59
N ALA A 170 -32.93 36.74 -4.49
CA ALA A 170 -32.08 35.82 -5.25
C ALA A 170 -30.96 36.60 -5.96
N GLY A 171 -29.73 36.10 -5.91
CA GLY A 171 -28.55 36.73 -6.50
C GLY A 171 -27.87 37.77 -5.60
N SER A 172 -28.44 38.12 -4.44
CA SER A 172 -27.92 39.24 -3.64
C SER A 172 -26.81 38.88 -2.65
N VAL A 173 -26.61 37.59 -2.36
CA VAL A 173 -25.56 37.11 -1.44
C VAL A 173 -24.53 36.36 -2.26
N GLU A 174 -23.28 36.76 -2.10
CA GLU A 174 -22.12 36.21 -2.82
C GLU A 174 -21.35 35.25 -1.90
N VAL A 175 -21.12 34.04 -2.38
CA VAL A 175 -20.32 33.00 -1.71
C VAL A 175 -19.16 32.66 -2.62
N GLU A 176 -17.94 32.93 -2.18
CA GLU A 176 -16.74 32.45 -2.86
C GLU A 176 -16.52 30.99 -2.50
N VAL A 177 -16.35 30.14 -3.50
CA VAL A 177 -15.92 28.75 -3.32
C VAL A 177 -14.50 28.65 -3.85
N ALA A 178 -13.57 28.23 -3.00
CA ALA A 178 -12.17 28.04 -3.34
C ALA A 178 -11.80 26.56 -3.28
N PHE A 179 -11.10 26.09 -4.30
CA PHE A 179 -10.48 24.77 -4.39
C PHE A 179 -8.98 24.93 -4.33
N GLU A 180 -8.34 24.09 -3.53
CA GLU A 180 -6.89 23.97 -3.43
C GLU A 180 -6.52 22.49 -3.53
N ILE A 181 -5.52 22.19 -4.36
CA ILE A 181 -4.92 20.86 -4.44
C ILE A 181 -3.45 21.03 -4.05
N ASN A 182 -3.02 20.28 -3.03
CA ASN A 182 -1.63 20.29 -2.59
C ASN A 182 -0.76 19.35 -3.45
N ALA A 183 0.54 19.29 -3.15
CA ALA A 183 1.49 18.42 -3.88
C ALA A 183 1.20 16.91 -3.72
N ASP A 184 0.45 16.51 -2.69
CA ASP A 184 0.04 15.12 -2.45
C ASP A 184 -1.28 14.77 -3.16
N GLY A 185 -1.90 15.72 -3.86
CA GLY A 185 -3.22 15.54 -4.48
C GLY A 185 -4.40 15.63 -3.50
N ILE A 186 -4.19 16.10 -2.26
CA ILE A 186 -5.27 16.33 -1.29
C ILE A 186 -6.05 17.57 -1.70
N VAL A 187 -7.36 17.42 -1.83
CA VAL A 187 -8.27 18.48 -2.25
C VAL A 187 -8.88 19.14 -1.02
N SER A 188 -8.64 20.44 -0.86
CA SER A 188 -9.33 21.26 0.13
C SER A 188 -10.32 22.18 -0.58
N VAL A 189 -11.56 22.19 -0.09
CA VAL A 189 -12.62 23.06 -0.62
C VAL A 189 -13.15 23.91 0.51
N SER A 190 -13.14 25.23 0.34
CA SER A 190 -13.75 26.18 1.27
C SER A 190 -14.83 27.00 0.58
N ALA A 191 -15.80 27.44 1.37
CA ALA A 191 -16.81 28.38 0.94
C ALA A 191 -16.99 29.48 1.97
N THR A 192 -16.88 30.71 1.49
CA THR A 192 -16.86 31.92 2.31
C THR A 192 -17.94 32.88 1.84
N ASP A 193 -18.83 33.26 2.76
CA ASP A 193 -19.74 34.39 2.55
C ASP A 193 -18.92 35.68 2.56
N LEU A 194 -18.88 36.38 1.43
CA LEU A 194 -18.03 37.56 1.23
C LEU A 194 -18.45 38.77 2.09
N GLU A 195 -19.70 38.80 2.56
CA GLU A 195 -20.17 39.91 3.41
C GLU A 195 -19.88 39.68 4.88
N THR A 196 -20.10 38.44 5.36
CA THR A 196 -19.96 38.12 6.79
C THR A 196 -18.59 37.55 7.15
N GLY A 197 -17.82 37.11 6.16
CA GLY A 197 -16.56 36.39 6.35
C GLY A 197 -16.74 34.99 6.94
N LYS A 198 -17.98 34.50 7.04
CA LYS A 198 -18.25 33.17 7.58
C LYS A 198 -17.82 32.12 6.56
N GLU A 199 -16.95 31.21 7.00
CA GLU A 199 -16.40 30.15 6.17
C GLU A 199 -16.86 28.77 6.66
N GLN A 200 -17.05 27.84 5.73
CA GLN A 200 -17.10 26.40 5.98
C GLN A 200 -16.22 25.72 4.94
N SER A 201 -15.54 24.64 5.33
CA SER A 201 -14.64 23.91 4.45
C SER A 201 -14.70 22.41 4.70
N ILE A 202 -14.23 21.67 3.70
CA ILE A 202 -14.00 20.24 3.75
C ILE A 202 -12.63 19.96 3.16
N THR A 203 -11.88 19.06 3.78
CA THR A 203 -10.68 18.47 3.17
C THR A 203 -11.06 17.07 2.71
N VAL A 204 -11.11 16.89 1.39
CA VAL A 204 -11.26 15.59 0.76
C VAL A 204 -9.87 15.00 0.65
N THR A 205 -9.55 14.13 1.60
CA THR A 205 -8.40 13.24 1.45
C THR A 205 -8.83 12.05 0.60
N ALA A 206 -7.92 11.47 -0.18
CA ALA A 206 -8.10 10.15 -0.81
C ALA A 206 -8.14 9.01 0.24
N SER A 207 -8.61 9.31 1.46
CA SER A 207 -8.70 8.34 2.52
C SER A 207 -9.80 7.35 2.19
N SER A 208 -9.51 6.10 2.49
CA SER A 208 -10.30 4.89 2.29
C SER A 208 -11.66 4.86 3.03
N GLY A 209 -12.25 6.02 3.33
CA GLY A 209 -13.46 6.18 4.12
C GLY A 209 -13.26 5.95 5.62
N LEU A 210 -12.02 5.94 6.12
CA LEU A 210 -11.71 5.67 7.52
C LEU A 210 -11.74 6.96 8.35
N THR A 211 -12.42 6.89 9.49
CA THR A 211 -12.41 7.92 10.52
C THR A 211 -11.08 7.93 11.28
N PRO A 212 -10.71 9.06 11.93
CA PRO A 212 -9.51 9.11 12.78
C PRO A 212 -9.49 8.05 13.89
N ASP A 213 -10.65 7.67 14.42
CA ASP A 213 -10.78 6.65 15.46
C ASP A 213 -10.49 5.25 14.90
N GLU A 214 -10.99 4.93 13.69
CA GLU A 214 -10.66 3.69 12.99
C GLU A 214 -9.18 3.62 12.63
N LEU A 215 -8.59 4.73 12.18
CA LEU A 215 -7.16 4.80 11.90
C LEU A 215 -6.33 4.51 13.15
N ASN A 216 -6.68 5.12 14.28
CA ASN A 216 -5.99 4.89 15.55
C ASN A 216 -6.14 3.45 16.03
N ALA A 217 -7.34 2.86 15.91
CA ALA A 217 -7.57 1.45 16.25
C ALA A 217 -6.70 0.52 15.38
N MET A 218 -6.64 0.76 14.07
CA MET A 218 -5.80 -0.04 13.16
C MET A 218 -4.30 0.08 13.50
N VAL A 219 -3.85 1.27 13.91
CA VAL A 219 -2.45 1.49 14.32
C VAL A 219 -2.13 0.73 15.60
N GLU A 220 -3.03 0.74 16.59
CA GLU A 220 -2.84 -0.04 17.82
C GLU A 220 -2.90 -1.55 17.54
N ASP A 221 -3.86 -2.03 16.75
CA ASP A 221 -3.96 -3.44 16.34
C ASP A 221 -2.68 -3.91 15.62
N ALA A 222 -2.12 -3.07 14.75
CA ALA A 222 -0.87 -3.38 14.04
C ALA A 222 0.35 -3.45 14.99
N LYS A 223 0.39 -2.61 16.04
CA LYS A 223 1.43 -2.67 17.08
C LYS A 223 1.32 -3.95 17.89
N ASP A 224 0.11 -4.31 18.32
CA ASP A 224 -0.15 -5.55 19.07
C ASP A 224 0.16 -6.78 18.22
N PHE A 225 -0.17 -6.74 16.93
CA PHE A 225 0.21 -7.78 15.98
C PHE A 225 1.74 -7.89 15.83
N ALA A 226 2.46 -6.77 15.75
CA ALA A 226 3.92 -6.78 15.68
C ALA A 226 4.58 -7.34 16.97
N VAL A 227 4.00 -7.06 18.14
CA VAL A 227 4.47 -7.60 19.42
C VAL A 227 4.22 -9.10 19.51
N SER A 228 3.01 -9.55 19.18
CA SER A 228 2.67 -10.98 19.16
C SER A 228 3.53 -11.76 18.16
N ARG A 229 3.76 -11.21 16.96
CA ARG A 229 4.68 -11.79 15.97
C ARG A 229 6.11 -11.96 16.50
N ARG A 230 6.64 -10.99 17.24
CA ARG A 230 7.97 -11.12 17.88
C ARG A 230 7.99 -12.20 18.97
N ALA A 231 6.91 -12.32 19.74
CA ALA A 231 6.78 -13.37 20.74
C ALA A 231 6.68 -14.76 20.09
N ASP A 232 5.95 -14.87 18.98
CA ASP A 232 5.87 -16.10 18.18
C ASP A 232 7.22 -16.45 17.55
N GLU A 233 7.95 -15.49 16.99
CA GLU A 233 9.29 -15.71 16.44
C GLU A 233 10.30 -16.15 17.51
N ALA A 234 10.26 -15.56 18.71
CA ALA A 234 11.07 -16.00 19.82
C ALA A 234 10.70 -17.44 20.25
N THR A 235 9.40 -17.74 20.29
CA THR A 235 8.87 -19.07 20.64
C THR A 235 9.30 -20.14 19.64
N GLU A 236 9.16 -19.86 18.35
CA GLU A 236 9.59 -20.75 17.27
C GLU A 236 11.13 -20.90 17.25
N GLY A 237 11.88 -19.86 17.59
CA GLY A 237 13.34 -19.93 17.76
C GLY A 237 13.76 -20.93 18.85
N VAL A 238 13.14 -20.85 20.04
CA VAL A 238 13.40 -21.78 21.16
C VAL A 238 13.04 -23.23 20.77
N ARG A 239 11.92 -23.43 20.07
CA ARG A 239 11.53 -24.75 19.54
C ARG A 239 12.54 -25.31 18.57
N GLN A 240 12.98 -24.50 17.62
CA GLN A 240 13.95 -24.91 16.61
C GLN A 240 15.31 -25.26 17.24
N GLU A 241 15.75 -24.50 18.24
CA GLU A 241 16.96 -24.82 19.01
C GLU A 241 16.82 -26.15 19.76
N ALA A 242 15.69 -26.38 20.42
CA ALA A 242 15.39 -27.64 21.11
C ALA A 242 15.38 -28.85 20.16
N GLU A 243 14.74 -28.72 18.98
CA GLU A 243 14.74 -29.78 17.95
C GLU A 243 16.15 -30.10 17.45
N THR A 244 16.95 -29.06 17.20
CA THR A 244 18.33 -29.22 16.76
C THR A 244 19.15 -29.99 17.80
N LEU A 245 19.04 -29.59 19.07
CA LEU A 245 19.74 -30.26 20.17
C LEU A 245 19.27 -31.71 20.38
N ILE A 246 17.97 -31.98 20.26
CA ILE A 246 17.43 -33.35 20.33
C ILE A 246 18.02 -34.20 19.21
N ALA A 247 17.99 -33.71 17.96
CA ALA A 247 18.49 -34.45 16.81
C ALA A 247 20.00 -34.74 16.93
N ASP A 248 20.78 -33.79 17.45
CA ASP A 248 22.22 -33.97 17.67
C ASP A 248 22.52 -34.96 18.82
N ILE A 249 21.78 -34.89 19.93
CA ILE A 249 21.87 -35.89 21.01
C ILE A 249 21.48 -37.28 20.49
N GLU A 250 20.44 -37.36 19.66
CA GLU A 250 19.95 -38.62 19.10
C GLU A 250 20.98 -39.30 18.21
N LYS A 251 21.71 -38.53 17.39
CA LYS A 251 22.83 -39.03 16.58
C LYS A 251 24.00 -39.55 17.42
N LEU A 252 24.23 -38.97 18.60
CA LEU A 252 25.33 -39.35 19.49
C LEU A 252 25.02 -40.57 20.36
N PHE A 253 23.75 -41.01 20.48
CA PHE A 253 23.39 -42.17 21.31
C PHE A 253 24.16 -43.44 20.95
N PRO A 254 24.27 -43.87 19.67
CA PRO A 254 24.98 -45.11 19.32
C PRO A 254 26.45 -45.08 19.74
N ASP A 255 27.11 -43.94 19.54
CA ASP A 255 28.54 -43.76 19.86
C ASP A 255 28.76 -43.77 21.38
N VAL A 256 27.92 -43.06 22.13
CA VAL A 256 27.97 -43.05 23.59
C VAL A 256 27.66 -44.44 24.17
N GLU A 257 26.64 -45.13 23.64
CA GLU A 257 26.28 -46.50 24.03
C GLU A 257 27.44 -47.49 23.81
N ALA A 258 28.18 -47.35 22.71
CA ALA A 258 29.37 -48.16 22.44
C ALA A 258 30.52 -47.91 23.45
N VAL A 259 30.76 -46.66 23.82
CA VAL A 259 31.84 -46.27 24.76
C VAL A 259 31.53 -46.72 26.19
N VAL A 260 30.26 -46.68 26.60
CA VAL A 260 29.87 -46.92 28.00
C VAL A 260 29.35 -48.33 28.31
N ALA A 261 29.36 -49.23 27.34
CA ALA A 261 28.81 -50.60 27.40
C ALA A 261 29.32 -51.47 28.56
N GLY A 262 30.37 -51.05 29.29
CA GLY A 262 30.92 -51.76 30.45
C GLY A 262 30.80 -51.04 31.81
N SER A 263 30.10 -49.89 31.92
CA SER A 263 30.01 -49.13 33.17
C SER A 263 28.56 -48.89 33.63
N ASP A 264 28.26 -49.18 34.90
CA ASP A 264 26.94 -48.91 35.49
C ASP A 264 26.60 -47.41 35.48
N PHE A 265 27.63 -46.56 35.60
CA PHE A 265 27.50 -45.10 35.52
C PHE A 265 27.04 -44.60 34.14
N GLY A 266 27.41 -45.30 33.06
CA GLY A 266 27.03 -44.92 31.70
C GLY A 266 25.57 -45.22 31.35
N ARG A 267 25.01 -46.30 31.91
CA ARG A 267 23.60 -46.65 31.69
C ARG A 267 22.64 -45.62 32.29
N ASP A 268 22.94 -45.13 33.50
CA ASP A 268 22.18 -44.06 34.16
C ASP A 268 22.24 -42.73 33.37
N ALA A 269 23.39 -42.41 32.76
CA ALA A 269 23.53 -41.22 31.91
C ALA A 269 22.69 -41.29 30.64
N ILE A 270 22.59 -42.46 30.00
CA ILE A 270 21.77 -42.68 28.80
C ILE A 270 20.27 -42.62 29.14
N GLU A 271 19.83 -43.24 30.24
CA GLU A 271 18.43 -43.15 30.68
C GLU A 271 18.02 -41.71 31.02
N LYS A 272 18.89 -40.97 31.71
CA LYS A 272 18.68 -39.54 31.98
C LYS A 272 18.58 -38.72 30.70
N ALA A 273 19.44 -38.96 29.71
CA ALA A 273 19.38 -38.28 28.43
C ALA A 273 18.08 -38.59 27.66
N LYS A 274 17.65 -39.87 27.62
CA LYS A 274 16.37 -40.29 27.02
C LYS A 274 15.17 -39.63 27.73
N SER A 275 15.23 -39.50 29.05
CA SER A 275 14.22 -38.78 29.84
C SER A 275 14.17 -37.27 29.55
N VAL A 276 15.32 -36.61 29.36
CA VAL A 276 15.39 -35.18 29.02
C VAL A 276 14.85 -34.94 27.60
N VAL A 277 15.23 -35.77 26.62
CA VAL A 277 14.68 -35.70 25.26
C VAL A 277 13.17 -35.93 25.25
N GLY A 278 12.68 -36.95 25.95
CA GLY A 278 11.25 -37.25 26.04
C GLY A 278 10.45 -36.11 26.68
N ARG A 279 10.94 -35.53 27.79
CA ARG A 279 10.28 -34.38 28.44
C ARG A 279 10.27 -33.14 27.57
N THR A 280 11.33 -32.90 26.80
CA THR A 280 11.39 -31.76 25.88
C THR A 280 10.37 -31.93 24.74
N ARG A 281 10.29 -33.12 24.12
CA ARG A 281 9.28 -33.41 23.08
C ARG A 281 7.86 -33.22 23.60
N SER A 282 7.55 -33.69 24.81
CA SER A 282 6.23 -33.46 25.42
C SER A 282 5.95 -31.98 25.72
N ALA A 283 6.96 -31.20 26.15
CA ALA A 283 6.81 -29.76 26.34
C ALA A 283 6.53 -29.04 25.02
N MET A 284 7.18 -29.48 23.94
CA MET A 284 6.91 -28.96 22.59
C MET A 284 5.50 -29.31 22.10
N GLU A 285 5.04 -30.55 22.27
CA GLU A 285 3.68 -30.98 21.89
C GLU A 285 2.59 -30.24 22.70
N ALA A 286 2.86 -29.93 23.96
CA ALA A 286 1.95 -29.23 24.85
C ALA A 286 1.96 -27.69 24.68
N ASN A 287 2.83 -27.13 23.82
CA ASN A 287 3.11 -25.68 23.75
C ASN A 287 3.49 -25.07 25.13
N ASP A 288 4.17 -25.82 26.00
CA ASP A 288 4.59 -25.33 27.32
C ASP A 288 5.95 -24.66 27.22
N MET A 289 5.95 -23.35 26.92
CA MET A 289 7.17 -22.57 26.70
C MET A 289 8.07 -22.50 27.93
N LYS A 290 7.48 -22.39 29.12
CA LYS A 290 8.26 -22.32 30.35
C LYS A 290 9.02 -23.62 30.59
N MET A 291 8.34 -24.76 30.40
CA MET A 291 8.98 -26.06 30.51
C MET A 291 10.02 -26.27 29.39
N LEU A 292 9.76 -25.77 28.19
CA LEU A 292 10.68 -25.88 27.05
C LEU A 292 11.99 -25.13 27.32
N GLU A 293 11.93 -23.89 27.81
CA GLU A 293 13.11 -23.10 28.22
C GLU A 293 13.90 -23.81 29.33
N GLU A 294 13.23 -24.35 30.35
CA GLU A 294 13.88 -25.11 31.44
C GLU A 294 14.57 -26.40 30.93
N GLN A 295 13.96 -27.09 29.95
CA GLN A 295 14.56 -28.29 29.35
C GLN A 295 15.71 -27.96 28.38
N LEU A 296 15.73 -26.78 27.77
CA LEU A 296 16.75 -26.39 26.80
C LEU A 296 18.15 -26.38 27.41
N GLU A 297 18.29 -25.87 28.64
CA GLU A 297 19.56 -25.98 29.37
C GLU A 297 19.95 -27.44 29.67
N ALA A 298 18.98 -28.29 29.99
CA ALA A 298 19.21 -29.70 30.27
C ALA A 298 19.65 -30.45 29.01
N LEU A 299 19.07 -30.13 27.84
CA LEU A 299 19.52 -30.61 26.54
C LEU A 299 20.94 -30.13 26.24
N ALA A 300 21.24 -28.84 26.40
CA ALA A 300 22.58 -28.30 26.16
C ALA A 300 23.66 -28.94 27.06
N ARG A 301 23.33 -29.23 28.33
CA ARG A 301 24.20 -29.98 29.25
C ARG A 301 24.40 -31.43 28.78
N THR A 302 23.31 -32.09 28.38
CA THR A 302 23.34 -33.49 27.89
C THR A 302 24.16 -33.60 26.61
N HIS A 303 23.95 -32.70 25.65
CA HIS A 303 24.70 -32.63 24.40
C HIS A 303 26.21 -32.42 24.64
N ARG A 304 26.59 -31.49 25.52
CA ARG A 304 28.00 -31.29 25.91
C ARG A 304 28.62 -32.52 26.57
N MET A 305 27.88 -33.17 27.47
CA MET A 305 28.32 -34.41 28.11
C MET A 305 28.55 -35.51 27.08
N PHE A 306 27.62 -35.71 26.14
CA PHE A 306 27.70 -36.73 25.10
C PHE A 306 28.89 -36.49 24.17
N ARG A 307 29.08 -35.25 23.69
CA ARG A 307 30.28 -34.90 22.91
C ARG A 307 31.57 -35.12 23.70
N GLY A 308 31.59 -34.82 24.99
CA GLY A 308 32.75 -35.04 25.86
C GLY A 308 33.06 -36.51 26.11
N VAL A 309 32.06 -37.40 26.06
CA VAL A 309 32.25 -38.85 26.16
C VAL A 309 32.80 -39.41 24.84
N VAL A 310 32.22 -39.02 23.70
CA VAL A 310 32.66 -39.48 22.38
C VAL A 310 34.07 -38.96 22.06
N GLY A 311 34.34 -37.67 22.30
CA GLY A 311 35.64 -37.04 22.01
C GLY A 311 36.80 -37.41 22.95
N ARG A 312 36.57 -38.22 23.99
CA ARG A 312 37.64 -38.81 24.83
C ARG A 312 38.16 -40.14 24.28
N THR A 313 37.58 -40.63 23.19
CA THR A 313 37.88 -41.92 22.57
C THR A 313 38.81 -41.80 21.35
N ASP A 314 39.16 -40.56 20.96
CA ASP A 314 40.18 -40.23 19.95
C ASP A 314 41.53 -39.87 20.60
#